data_AF-A0A6E8W9Q0-F1
#
_entry.id   AF-A0A6E8W9Q0-F1
#
_cell.length_a   1.000
_cell.length_b   1.000
_cell.length_c   1.000
_cell.angle_alpha   90.00
_cell.angle_beta   90.00
_cell.angle_gamma   90.00
#
_symmetry.space_group_name_H-M   'P 1'
#
loop_
_entity.id
_entity.type
_entity.pdbx_description
1 polymer ?
#
loop_
_entity_poly.entity_id
_entity_poly.type
_entity_poly.pdbx_seq_one_letter_code
_entity_poly.pdbx_strand_id
1 'polypeptide(L)'
;MTDFCELTLNRKGFYGVDFSKDFDRIKCVVFDMEGLWMEELPVATLIKRQKERNPTMDCTEALIDQTLLEAGCSGNYSATIAEAGVHFTAKYYLENYPITFQFFLVPALAQGISCHYIKPLWRTVLLQYAQIRALAEELKRKDAEIAQYQAEGARLSRTSVQTVPFDEQTFRHEFPMKLPKQSIRIEHLLESSVHRGRLMKTLDIEETGMDGSAKSKARLSIPTTQSISSPSRRKKKRARILAPTDLTKQNIEYDNEEDDS
;
A
#
# COMPACT_ATOMS: atom_id res chain seq x y z
N MET A 1 -14.23 -2.75 -1.00
CA MET A 1 -14.29 -1.33 -1.40
C MET A 1 -14.62 -0.53 -0.16
N THR A 2 -13.79 0.46 0.17
CA THR A 2 -14.01 1.33 1.33
C THR A 2 -14.44 2.72 0.86
N ASP A 3 -15.51 3.24 1.44
CA ASP A 3 -16.09 4.55 1.14
C ASP A 3 -16.41 5.29 2.44
N PHE A 4 -16.56 6.61 2.38
CA PHE A 4 -17.04 7.44 3.49
C PHE A 4 -18.31 8.17 3.08
N CYS A 5 -19.37 7.98 3.86
CA CYS A 5 -20.66 8.62 3.60
C CYS A 5 -21.25 9.25 4.85
N GLU A 6 -22.14 10.22 4.66
CA GLU A 6 -22.90 10.81 5.74
C GLU A 6 -24.08 9.88 6.08
N LEU A 7 -24.13 9.37 7.31
CA LEU A 7 -25.24 8.57 7.82
C LEU A 7 -25.78 9.20 9.10
N THR A 8 -27.04 8.88 9.41
CA THR A 8 -27.69 9.28 10.66
C THR A 8 -28.00 8.02 11.46
N LEU A 9 -27.06 7.62 12.32
CA LEU A 9 -27.23 6.53 13.28
C LEU A 9 -27.43 7.13 14.67
N ASN A 10 -26.57 6.76 15.64
CA ASN A 10 -26.61 7.34 16.98
C ASN A 10 -26.38 8.85 16.94
N ARG A 11 -25.59 9.30 15.97
CA ARG A 11 -25.34 10.69 15.66
C ARG A 11 -25.32 10.84 14.15
N LYS A 12 -25.64 12.04 13.67
CA LYS A 12 -25.40 12.41 12.28
C LYS A 12 -23.89 12.68 12.12
N GLY A 13 -23.26 12.01 11.16
CA GLY A 13 -21.82 12.14 10.93
C GLY A 13 -21.33 11.34 9.74
N PHE A 14 -20.01 11.34 9.57
CA PHE A 14 -19.35 10.53 8.55
C PHE A 14 -19.04 9.14 9.08
N TYR A 15 -19.45 8.15 8.31
CA TYR A 15 -19.24 6.74 8.59
C TYR A 15 -18.42 6.14 7.46
N GLY A 16 -17.45 5.32 7.82
CA GLY A 16 -16.77 4.47 6.86
C GLY A 16 -17.63 3.25 6.58
N VAL A 17 -17.72 2.87 5.31
CA VAL A 17 -18.42 1.69 4.83
C VAL A 17 -17.42 0.85 4.06
N ASP A 18 -17.30 -0.43 4.40
CA ASP A 18 -16.51 -1.38 3.64
C ASP A 18 -17.33 -2.60 3.25
N PHE A 19 -17.17 -3.01 1.99
CA PHE A 19 -17.62 -4.31 1.52
C PHE A 19 -16.43 -5.15 1.09
N SER A 20 -16.41 -6.39 1.58
CA SER A 20 -15.43 -7.39 1.18
C SER A 20 -16.12 -8.72 0.93
N LYS A 21 -15.49 -9.55 0.09
CA LYS A 21 -15.96 -10.89 -0.24
C LYS A 21 -14.81 -11.87 -0.03
N ASP A 22 -15.10 -12.94 0.68
CA ASP A 22 -14.18 -14.06 0.88
C ASP A 22 -14.90 -15.34 0.46
N PHE A 23 -14.41 -15.98 -0.60
CA PHE A 23 -15.07 -17.10 -1.28
C PHE A 23 -16.55 -16.81 -1.58
N ASP A 24 -17.45 -17.52 -0.89
CA ASP A 24 -18.90 -17.46 -1.05
C ASP A 24 -19.59 -16.57 -0.01
N ARG A 25 -18.83 -15.80 0.79
CA ARG A 25 -19.35 -14.92 1.83
C ARG A 25 -19.07 -13.47 1.52
N ILE A 26 -20.07 -12.63 1.72
CA ILE A 26 -19.96 -11.18 1.65
C ILE A 26 -20.03 -10.60 3.06
N LYS A 27 -19.21 -9.58 3.28
CA LYS A 27 -19.08 -8.86 4.53
C LYS A 27 -19.37 -7.39 4.29
N CYS A 28 -20.28 -6.84 5.08
CA CYS A 28 -20.52 -5.40 5.16
C CYS A 28 -20.06 -4.92 6.53
N VAL A 29 -19.28 -3.85 6.54
CA VAL A 29 -18.79 -3.19 7.73
C VAL A 29 -19.18 -1.73 7.66
N VAL A 30 -19.80 -1.22 8.72
CA VAL A 30 -20.06 0.21 8.91
C VAL A 30 -19.42 0.61 10.22
N PHE A 31 -18.67 1.70 10.22
CA PHE A 31 -17.98 2.15 11.42
C PHE A 31 -17.91 3.66 11.50
N ASP A 32 -17.85 4.15 12.72
CA ASP A 32 -17.34 5.47 13.03
C ASP A 32 -16.11 5.33 13.95
N MET A 33 -15.58 6.44 14.43
CA MET A 33 -14.45 6.42 15.36
C MET A 33 -14.85 6.03 16.79
N GLU A 34 -16.12 5.66 17.04
CA GLU A 34 -16.66 5.24 18.34
C GLU A 34 -17.12 3.76 18.34
N GLY A 35 -17.60 3.25 17.21
CA GLY A 35 -18.29 1.97 17.10
C GLY A 35 -18.12 1.31 15.72
N LEU A 36 -18.32 -0.01 15.73
CA LEU A 36 -18.17 -0.89 14.57
C LEU A 36 -19.38 -1.81 14.49
N TRP A 37 -20.04 -1.86 13.34
CA TRP A 37 -21.16 -2.75 13.04
C TRP A 37 -20.82 -3.59 11.82
N MET A 38 -21.17 -4.88 11.86
CA MET A 38 -20.87 -5.78 10.77
C MET A 38 -21.93 -6.86 10.58
N GLU A 39 -22.09 -7.31 9.34
CA GLU A 39 -22.79 -8.55 8.98
C GLU A 39 -21.91 -9.32 8.01
N GLU A 40 -21.82 -10.64 8.21
CA GLU A 40 -21.15 -11.55 7.28
C GLU A 40 -22.09 -12.70 6.94
N LEU A 41 -22.46 -12.82 5.66
CA LEU A 41 -23.46 -13.76 5.18
C LEU A 41 -23.03 -14.41 3.87
N PRO A 42 -23.52 -15.62 3.54
CA PRO A 42 -23.33 -16.20 2.22
C PRO A 42 -23.92 -15.31 1.12
N VAL A 43 -23.24 -15.22 -0.02
CA VAL A 43 -23.68 -14.48 -1.21
C VAL A 43 -25.05 -14.97 -1.67
N ALA A 44 -25.29 -16.28 -1.62
CA ALA A 44 -26.60 -16.87 -1.92
C ALA A 44 -27.73 -16.33 -1.03
N THR A 45 -27.44 -16.05 0.25
CA THR A 45 -28.40 -15.45 1.18
C THR A 45 -28.70 -14.00 0.81
N LEU A 46 -27.69 -13.23 0.39
CA LEU A 46 -27.89 -11.86 -0.08
C LEU A 46 -28.73 -11.82 -1.37
N ILE A 47 -28.44 -12.71 -2.33
CA ILE A 47 -29.22 -12.87 -3.56
C ILE A 47 -30.68 -13.21 -3.24
N LYS A 48 -30.90 -14.17 -2.33
CA LYS A 48 -32.25 -14.55 -1.90
C LYS A 48 -32.99 -13.37 -1.26
N ARG A 49 -32.35 -12.67 -0.32
CA ARG A 49 -32.91 -11.48 0.34
C ARG A 49 -33.29 -10.42 -0.68
N GLN A 50 -32.48 -10.26 -1.72
CA GLN A 50 -32.76 -9.31 -2.77
C GLN A 50 -33.94 -9.72 -3.65
N LYS A 51 -34.00 -11.01 -4.04
CA LYS A 51 -35.11 -11.55 -4.85
C LYS A 51 -36.45 -11.47 -4.12
N GLU A 52 -36.47 -11.67 -2.81
CA GLU A 52 -37.68 -11.51 -1.98
C GLU A 52 -38.17 -10.06 -1.96
N ARG A 53 -37.25 -9.09 -2.01
CA ARG A 53 -37.57 -7.66 -1.96
C ARG A 53 -37.93 -7.07 -3.32
N ASN A 54 -37.21 -7.49 -4.37
CA ASN A 54 -37.41 -7.04 -5.74
C ASN A 54 -37.59 -8.27 -6.66
N PRO A 55 -38.80 -8.87 -6.71
CA PRO A 55 -39.04 -10.10 -7.48
C PRO A 55 -38.80 -9.97 -8.98
N THR A 56 -38.80 -8.74 -9.50
CA THR A 56 -38.57 -8.41 -10.91
C THR A 56 -37.10 -8.35 -11.29
N MET A 57 -36.19 -8.33 -10.31
CA MET A 57 -34.75 -8.18 -10.54
C MET A 57 -34.04 -9.53 -10.34
N ASP A 58 -33.36 -10.00 -11.38
CA ASP A 58 -32.46 -11.14 -11.26
C ASP A 58 -31.11 -10.70 -10.66
N CYS A 59 -30.97 -10.84 -9.34
CA CYS A 59 -29.71 -10.61 -8.65
C CYS A 59 -28.73 -11.75 -8.94
N THR A 60 -27.62 -11.46 -9.63
CA THR A 60 -26.53 -12.41 -9.86
C THR A 60 -25.32 -12.07 -8.99
N GLU A 61 -24.40 -13.02 -8.86
CA GLU A 61 -23.12 -12.78 -8.18
C GLU A 61 -22.26 -11.74 -8.91
N ALA A 62 -22.27 -11.74 -10.24
CA ALA A 62 -21.59 -10.73 -11.05
C ALA A 62 -22.11 -9.31 -10.75
N LEU A 63 -23.41 -9.16 -10.50
CA LEU A 63 -24.01 -7.88 -10.11
C LEU A 63 -23.48 -7.38 -8.76
N ILE A 64 -23.33 -8.30 -7.80
CA ILE A 64 -22.76 -8.01 -6.48
C ILE A 64 -21.31 -7.55 -6.63
N ASP A 65 -20.54 -8.24 -7.46
CA ASP A 65 -19.13 -7.92 -7.70
C ASP A 65 -18.99 -6.54 -8.38
N GLN A 66 -19.82 -6.24 -9.39
CA GLN A 66 -19.84 -4.95 -10.11
C GLN A 66 -20.32 -3.76 -9.25
N THR A 67 -21.08 -4.01 -8.18
CA THR A 67 -21.65 -2.94 -7.35
C THR A 67 -20.91 -2.76 -6.03
N LEU A 68 -20.91 -3.78 -5.19
CA LEU A 68 -20.38 -3.69 -3.82
C LEU A 68 -18.85 -3.78 -3.77
N LEU A 69 -18.23 -4.46 -4.75
CA LEU A 69 -16.79 -4.79 -4.68
C LEU A 69 -15.94 -4.00 -5.68
N GLU A 70 -16.50 -3.61 -6.82
CA GLU A 70 -15.77 -2.88 -7.87
C GLU A 70 -15.46 -1.42 -7.45
N ALA A 71 -14.21 -1.03 -7.62
CA ALA A 71 -13.76 0.32 -7.31
C ALA A 71 -14.37 1.33 -8.31
N GLY A 72 -15.07 2.33 -7.80
CA GLY A 72 -15.65 3.42 -8.61
C GLY A 72 -17.16 3.37 -8.76
N CYS A 73 -17.83 2.31 -8.28
CA CYS A 73 -19.29 2.27 -8.21
C CYS A 73 -19.78 3.06 -6.99
N SER A 74 -20.33 4.26 -7.21
CA SER A 74 -20.83 5.10 -6.11
C SER A 74 -22.24 4.67 -5.69
N GLY A 75 -22.33 4.15 -4.47
CA GLY A 75 -23.61 3.80 -3.83
C GLY A 75 -24.17 4.96 -3.02
N ASN A 76 -25.50 5.07 -2.98
CA ASN A 76 -26.20 5.87 -2.00
C ASN A 76 -26.51 5.00 -0.79
N TYR A 77 -26.02 5.39 0.38
CA TYR A 77 -26.17 4.61 1.60
C TYR A 77 -27.17 5.25 2.55
N SER A 78 -27.91 4.40 3.26
CA SER A 78 -28.79 4.82 4.35
C SER A 78 -28.76 3.77 5.44
N ALA A 79 -28.97 4.21 6.68
CA ALA A 79 -28.90 3.32 7.82
C ALA A 79 -29.94 3.73 8.87
N THR A 80 -30.58 2.74 9.51
CA THR A 80 -31.52 2.96 10.61
C THR A 80 -31.18 2.06 11.79
N ILE A 81 -31.34 2.58 13.00
CA ILE A 81 -31.14 1.81 14.22
C ILE A 81 -32.34 0.86 14.40
N ALA A 82 -32.05 -0.40 14.72
CA ALA A 82 -33.02 -1.42 15.06
C ALA A 82 -32.68 -2.04 16.44
N GLU A 83 -33.61 -2.81 17.03
CA GLU A 83 -33.44 -3.37 18.38
C GLU A 83 -32.17 -4.21 18.55
N ALA A 84 -31.76 -4.94 17.52
CA ALA A 84 -30.61 -5.83 17.53
C ALA A 84 -29.35 -5.25 16.83
N GLY A 85 -29.39 -4.02 16.33
CA GLY A 85 -28.27 -3.44 15.59
C GLY A 85 -28.65 -2.34 14.61
N VAL A 86 -28.13 -2.42 13.38
CA VAL A 86 -28.30 -1.40 12.34
C VAL A 86 -28.80 -2.05 11.06
N HIS A 87 -29.92 -1.55 10.55
CA HIS A 87 -30.42 -1.88 9.22
C HIS A 87 -29.75 -0.94 8.22
N PHE A 88 -28.80 -1.48 7.46
CA PHE A 88 -28.03 -0.73 6.48
C PHE A 88 -28.53 -1.05 5.06
N THR A 89 -28.68 -0.03 4.23
CA THR A 89 -29.15 -0.14 2.86
C THR A 89 -28.18 0.55 1.91
N ALA A 90 -27.68 -0.19 0.92
CA ALA A 90 -26.82 0.32 -0.13
C ALA A 90 -27.56 0.33 -1.46
N LYS A 91 -27.70 1.50 -2.08
CA LYS A 91 -28.46 1.69 -3.31
C LYS A 91 -27.55 2.16 -4.44
N TYR A 92 -27.47 1.36 -5.50
CA TYR A 92 -26.71 1.62 -6.71
C TYR A 92 -27.64 1.87 -7.89
N TYR A 93 -27.11 2.51 -8.93
CA TYR A 93 -27.79 2.69 -10.20
C TYR A 93 -26.89 2.14 -11.30
N LEU A 94 -27.26 0.99 -11.88
CA LEU A 94 -26.59 0.43 -13.06
C LEU A 94 -27.49 0.62 -14.26
N GLU A 95 -27.00 1.31 -15.30
CA GLU A 95 -27.77 1.60 -16.53
C GLU A 95 -29.16 2.21 -16.24
N ASN A 96 -29.23 3.10 -15.24
CA ASN A 96 -30.46 3.71 -14.70
C ASN A 96 -31.43 2.76 -13.98
N TYR A 97 -31.04 1.52 -13.73
CA TYR A 97 -31.80 0.57 -12.93
C TYR A 97 -31.36 0.62 -11.45
N PRO A 98 -32.29 0.89 -10.51
CA PRO A 98 -31.95 0.96 -9.09
C PRO A 98 -31.77 -0.45 -8.50
N ILE A 99 -30.59 -0.72 -7.96
CA ILE A 99 -30.27 -1.96 -7.26
C ILE A 99 -30.06 -1.62 -5.81
N THR A 100 -30.75 -2.30 -4.91
CA THR A 100 -30.69 -2.01 -3.47
C THR A 100 -30.28 -3.25 -2.72
N PHE A 101 -29.25 -3.21 -1.90
CA PHE A 101 -28.85 -4.30 -1.00
C PHE A 101 -29.17 -3.91 0.44
N GLN A 102 -29.58 -4.89 1.25
CA GLN A 102 -29.90 -4.68 2.65
C GLN A 102 -29.08 -5.59 3.55
N PHE A 103 -28.49 -4.98 4.55
CA PHE A 103 -27.67 -5.63 5.57
C PHE A 103 -28.26 -5.37 6.96
N PHE A 104 -28.18 -6.37 7.83
CA PHE A 104 -28.58 -6.34 9.22
C PHE A 104 -27.33 -6.46 10.09
N LEU A 105 -26.70 -5.31 10.32
CA LEU A 105 -25.41 -5.23 10.98
C LEU A 105 -25.59 -5.33 12.49
N VAL A 106 -24.73 -6.08 13.16
CA VAL A 106 -24.67 -6.16 14.62
C VAL A 106 -23.39 -5.49 15.13
N PRO A 107 -23.38 -4.93 16.35
CA PRO A 107 -22.16 -4.41 16.95
C PRO A 107 -21.06 -5.47 16.97
N ALA A 108 -19.86 -5.11 16.52
CA ALA A 108 -18.74 -6.03 16.46
C ALA A 108 -18.22 -6.37 17.86
N LEU A 109 -17.89 -7.64 18.05
CA LEU A 109 -17.19 -8.10 19.25
C LEU A 109 -15.76 -7.55 19.29
N ALA A 110 -15.15 -7.49 20.48
CA ALA A 110 -13.77 -7.03 20.66
C ALA A 110 -12.77 -7.75 19.74
N GLN A 111 -12.98 -9.05 19.50
CA GLN A 111 -12.17 -9.83 18.56
C GLN A 111 -12.34 -9.34 17.10
N GLY A 112 -13.58 -9.02 16.69
CA GLY A 112 -13.86 -8.46 15.37
C GLY A 112 -13.19 -7.11 15.17
N ILE A 113 -13.28 -6.21 16.17
CA ILE A 113 -12.58 -4.92 16.18
C ILE A 113 -11.06 -5.12 16.06
N SER A 114 -10.51 -6.06 16.84
CA SER A 114 -9.08 -6.35 16.81
C SER A 114 -8.61 -6.85 15.44
N CYS A 115 -9.31 -7.81 14.85
CA CYS A 115 -8.94 -8.42 13.58
C CYS A 115 -9.15 -7.48 12.38
N HIS A 116 -10.22 -6.69 12.38
CA HIS A 116 -10.59 -5.86 11.23
C HIS A 116 -9.99 -4.46 11.26
N TYR A 117 -9.69 -3.91 12.43
CA TYR A 117 -9.15 -2.54 12.55
C TYR A 117 -7.80 -2.51 13.25
N ILE A 118 -7.72 -2.96 14.50
CA ILE A 118 -6.52 -2.72 15.32
C ILE A 118 -5.29 -3.36 14.67
N LYS A 119 -5.34 -4.66 14.35
CA LYS A 119 -4.21 -5.37 13.74
C LYS A 119 -3.86 -4.80 12.35
N PRO A 120 -4.81 -4.61 11.40
CA PRO A 120 -4.52 -3.97 10.12
C PRO A 120 -3.92 -2.57 10.25
N LEU A 121 -4.45 -1.71 11.13
CA LEU A 121 -3.90 -0.36 11.35
C LEU A 121 -2.46 -0.43 11.84
N TRP A 122 -2.15 -1.29 12.79
CA TRP A 122 -0.77 -1.46 13.26
C TRP A 122 0.16 -2.00 12.16
N ARG A 123 -0.31 -2.91 11.30
CA ARG A 123 0.44 -3.38 10.14
C ARG A 123 0.75 -2.22 9.18
N THR A 124 -0.25 -1.38 8.90
CA THR A 124 -0.09 -0.19 8.05
C THR A 124 0.89 0.82 8.65
N VAL A 125 0.79 1.09 9.96
CA VAL A 125 1.72 1.97 10.67
C VAL A 125 3.16 1.44 10.59
N LEU A 126 3.35 0.12 10.77
CA LEU A 126 4.67 -0.51 10.64
C LEU A 126 5.23 -0.42 9.22
N LEU A 127 4.38 -0.66 8.22
CA LEU A 127 4.75 -0.55 6.81
C LEU A 127 5.17 0.88 6.46
N GLN A 128 4.37 1.87 6.85
CA GLN A 128 4.67 3.29 6.65
C GLN A 128 5.95 3.70 7.36
N TYR A 129 6.16 3.24 8.60
CA TYR A 129 7.38 3.50 9.34
C TYR A 129 8.62 2.92 8.63
N ALA A 130 8.52 1.71 8.08
CA ALA A 130 9.58 1.11 7.29
C ALA A 130 9.85 1.88 6.00
N GLN A 131 8.81 2.31 5.29
CA GLN A 131 8.91 3.14 4.08
C GLN A 131 9.60 4.49 4.36
N ILE A 132 9.20 5.18 5.43
CA ILE A 132 9.82 6.45 5.85
C ILE A 132 11.31 6.26 6.13
N ARG A 133 11.69 5.19 6.84
CA ARG A 133 13.11 4.88 7.09
C ARG A 133 13.87 4.59 5.81
N ALA A 134 13.30 3.81 4.89
CA ALA A 134 13.94 3.50 3.62
C ALA A 134 14.16 4.78 2.77
N LEU A 135 13.17 5.68 2.74
CA LEU A 135 13.28 6.98 2.06
C LEU A 135 14.32 7.89 2.71
N ALA A 136 14.39 7.93 4.04
CA ALA A 136 15.39 8.71 4.75
C ALA A 136 16.83 8.24 4.44
N GLU A 137 17.05 6.92 4.39
CA GLU A 137 18.36 6.37 4.00
C GLU A 137 18.68 6.61 2.52
N GLU A 138 17.68 6.55 1.63
CA GLU A 138 17.86 6.88 0.22
C GLU A 138 18.26 8.36 0.01
N LEU A 139 17.63 9.28 0.76
CA LEU A 139 17.99 10.70 0.72
C LEU A 139 19.44 10.92 1.19
N LYS A 140 19.84 10.30 2.31
CA LYS A 140 21.25 10.37 2.79
C LYS A 140 22.23 9.82 1.76
N ARG A 141 21.86 8.73 1.07
CA ARG A 141 22.68 8.15 -0.02
C ARG A 141 22.83 9.14 -1.18
N LYS A 142 21.74 9.82 -1.56
CA LYS A 142 21.75 10.84 -2.62
C LYS A 142 22.56 12.07 -2.24
N ASP A 143 22.51 12.50 -0.99
CA ASP A 143 23.35 13.60 -0.50
C ASP A 143 24.84 13.25 -0.55
N ALA A 144 25.21 12.02 -0.21
CA ALA A 144 26.59 11.55 -0.35
C ALA A 144 27.05 11.52 -1.81
N GLU A 145 26.18 11.11 -2.74
CA GLU A 145 26.43 11.14 -4.18
C GLU A 145 26.63 12.58 -4.69
N ILE A 146 25.78 13.52 -4.28
CA ILE A 146 25.91 14.95 -4.62
C ILE A 146 27.22 15.53 -4.08
N ALA A 147 27.56 15.23 -2.83
CA ALA A 147 28.81 15.68 -2.21
C ALA A 147 30.05 15.13 -2.95
N GLN A 148 29.98 13.87 -3.42
CA GLN A 148 31.03 13.28 -4.24
C GLN A 148 31.19 14.02 -5.59
N TYR A 149 30.09 14.30 -6.30
CA TYR A 149 30.16 15.06 -7.55
C TYR A 149 30.79 16.45 -7.35
N GLN A 150 30.43 17.13 -6.26
CA GLN A 150 31.03 18.43 -5.92
C GLN A 150 32.54 18.31 -5.62
N ALA A 151 32.95 17.27 -4.90
CA ALA A 151 34.35 16.99 -4.59
C ALA A 151 35.19 16.67 -5.84
N GLU A 152 34.59 16.02 -6.84
CA GLU A 152 35.19 15.74 -8.15
C GLU A 152 35.23 16.97 -9.08
N GLY A 153 34.68 18.11 -8.63
CA GLY A 153 34.73 19.38 -9.35
C GLY A 153 33.53 19.65 -10.26
N ALA A 154 32.48 18.82 -10.19
CA ALA A 154 31.25 19.08 -10.92
C ALA A 154 30.59 20.38 -10.43
N ARG A 155 30.08 21.18 -11.37
CA ARG A 155 29.37 22.43 -11.09
C ARG A 155 27.97 22.37 -11.66
N LEU A 156 27.00 22.83 -10.88
CA LEU A 156 25.62 22.96 -11.33
C LEU A 156 25.52 24.09 -12.37
N SER A 157 24.85 23.81 -13.49
CA SER A 157 24.53 24.84 -14.49
C SER A 157 23.38 25.74 -14.05
N ARG A 158 22.42 25.21 -13.27
CA ARG A 158 21.30 25.95 -12.68
C ARG A 158 21.40 25.85 -11.16
N THR A 159 21.48 26.97 -10.47
CA THR A 159 21.54 27.00 -8.99
C THR A 159 20.19 26.73 -8.33
N SER A 160 19.09 26.96 -9.04
CA SER A 160 17.73 26.72 -8.54
C SER A 160 17.42 25.26 -8.22
N VAL A 161 18.19 24.30 -8.77
CA VAL A 161 18.01 22.87 -8.49
C VAL A 161 18.85 22.39 -7.31
N GLN A 162 19.66 23.27 -6.70
CA GLN A 162 20.48 22.91 -5.55
C GLN A 162 19.59 22.66 -4.33
N THR A 163 19.72 21.48 -3.73
CA THR A 163 19.03 21.10 -2.49
C THR A 163 19.94 21.30 -1.28
N VAL A 164 19.33 21.50 -0.11
CA VAL A 164 20.03 21.44 1.18
C VAL A 164 20.14 19.96 1.58
N PRO A 165 21.26 19.52 2.21
CA PRO A 165 21.37 18.16 2.72
C PRO A 165 20.21 17.79 3.65
N PHE A 166 19.70 16.58 3.51
CA PHE A 166 18.56 16.10 4.27
C PHE A 166 18.92 15.89 5.75
N ASP A 167 18.15 16.53 6.64
CA ASP A 167 18.21 16.29 8.08
C ASP A 167 16.88 15.74 8.61
N GLU A 168 16.92 14.52 9.15
CA GLU A 168 15.73 13.79 9.57
C GLU A 168 15.05 14.43 10.78
N GLN A 169 15.82 15.05 11.69
CA GLN A 169 15.26 15.69 12.89
C GLN A 169 14.50 16.96 12.52
N THR A 170 15.13 17.84 11.73
CA THR A 170 14.50 19.07 11.23
C THR A 170 13.25 18.74 10.43
N PHE A 171 13.32 17.76 9.53
CA PHE A 171 12.15 17.31 8.76
C PHE A 171 10.98 16.86 9.66
N ARG A 172 11.25 16.08 10.71
CA ARG A 172 10.21 15.63 11.65
C ARG A 172 9.62 16.78 12.47
N HIS A 173 10.43 17.77 12.83
CA HIS A 173 9.99 18.94 13.60
C HIS A 173 9.14 19.91 12.76
N GLU A 174 9.49 20.09 11.50
CA GLU A 174 8.82 21.00 10.57
C GLU A 174 7.64 20.34 9.82
N PHE A 175 7.46 19.02 10.00
CA PHE A 175 6.41 18.29 9.34
C PHE A 175 5.03 18.92 9.63
N PRO A 176 4.22 19.24 8.59
CA PRO A 176 3.05 20.09 8.73
C PRO A 176 1.84 19.42 9.41
N MET A 177 1.98 18.16 9.87
CA MET A 177 0.93 17.45 10.58
C MET A 177 1.26 17.31 12.06
N LYS A 178 0.30 17.63 12.93
CA LYS A 178 0.43 17.50 14.38
C LYS A 178 -0.64 16.56 14.92
N LEU A 179 -0.23 15.63 15.77
CA LEU A 179 -1.13 14.74 16.49
C LEU A 179 -1.81 15.47 17.67
N PRO A 180 -3.02 15.05 18.08
CA PRO A 180 -3.67 15.56 19.29
C PRO A 180 -2.80 15.35 20.54
N LYS A 181 -2.79 16.33 21.46
CA LYS A 181 -1.92 16.30 22.66
C LYS A 181 -2.20 15.12 23.63
N GLN A 182 -3.35 14.48 23.53
CA GLN A 182 -3.82 13.42 24.43
C GLN A 182 -3.63 12.01 23.85
N SER A 183 -2.97 11.87 22.69
CA SER A 183 -2.77 10.56 22.09
C SER A 183 -1.66 9.76 22.78
N ILE A 184 -1.79 8.45 22.75
CA ILE A 184 -0.70 7.54 23.10
C ILE A 184 0.38 7.70 22.02
N ARG A 185 1.60 8.06 22.43
CA ARG A 185 2.76 8.17 21.54
C ARG A 185 3.28 6.80 21.16
N ILE A 186 2.65 6.21 20.15
CA ILE A 186 3.03 4.91 19.62
C ILE A 186 4.40 4.94 18.94
N GLU A 187 4.91 6.12 18.54
CA GLU A 187 6.23 6.24 17.92
C GLU A 187 7.36 5.63 18.75
N HIS A 188 7.32 5.77 20.08
CA HIS A 188 8.34 5.22 20.97
C HIS A 188 8.39 3.68 20.94
N LEU A 189 7.27 3.03 20.61
CA LEU A 189 7.22 1.57 20.42
C LEU A 189 7.90 1.16 19.11
N LEU A 190 7.95 2.04 18.12
CA LEU A 190 8.50 1.77 16.79
C LEU A 190 10.01 2.06 16.73
N GLU A 191 10.50 3.01 17.53
CA GLU A 191 11.92 3.37 17.63
C GLU A 191 12.78 2.20 18.15
N SER A 192 12.29 1.49 19.17
CA SER A 192 12.96 0.31 19.71
C SER A 192 12.87 -0.87 18.74
N SER A 193 14.01 -1.36 18.25
CA SER A 193 14.08 -2.55 17.40
C SER A 193 13.48 -3.80 18.07
N VAL A 194 13.63 -3.92 19.40
CA VAL A 194 13.08 -5.03 20.18
C VAL A 194 11.56 -4.96 20.24
N HIS A 195 11.00 -3.79 20.53
CA HIS A 195 9.54 -3.61 20.60
C HIS A 195 8.90 -3.80 19.23
N ARG A 196 9.52 -3.25 18.18
CA ARG A 196 9.10 -3.44 16.80
C ARG A 196 9.10 -4.91 16.39
N GLY A 197 10.18 -5.65 16.66
CA GLY A 197 10.27 -7.07 16.35
C GLY A 197 9.21 -7.91 17.06
N ARG A 198 8.92 -7.60 18.34
CA ARG A 198 7.80 -8.23 19.08
C ARG A 198 6.45 -7.93 18.43
N LEU A 199 6.21 -6.67 18.06
CA LEU A 199 4.96 -6.24 17.45
C LEU A 199 4.75 -6.90 16.08
N MET A 200 5.78 -6.95 15.23
CA MET A 200 5.73 -7.66 13.94
C MET A 200 5.38 -9.13 14.13
N LYS A 201 6.00 -9.81 15.11
CA LYS A 201 5.68 -11.20 15.44
C LYS A 201 4.23 -11.39 15.90
N THR A 202 3.70 -10.47 16.72
CA THR A 202 2.30 -10.53 17.19
C THR A 202 1.28 -10.27 16.07
N LEU A 203 1.69 -9.57 15.02
CA LEU A 203 0.85 -9.21 13.88
C LEU A 203 1.02 -10.14 12.68
N ASP A 204 1.83 -11.19 12.83
CA ASP A 204 2.15 -12.16 11.78
C ASP A 204 2.72 -11.47 10.52
N ILE A 205 3.59 -10.47 10.72
CA ILE A 205 4.28 -9.78 9.63
C ILE A 205 5.63 -10.47 9.41
N GLU A 206 5.87 -10.92 8.18
CA GLU A 206 7.17 -11.43 7.75
C GLU A 206 8.05 -10.27 7.25
N GLU A 207 9.31 -10.22 7.68
CA GLU A 207 10.31 -9.37 7.03
C GLU A 207 10.74 -10.07 5.74
N THR A 208 10.39 -9.52 4.58
CA THR A 208 11.02 -9.87 3.32
C THR A 208 12.45 -9.32 3.35
N GLY A 209 13.38 -10.14 3.85
CA GLY A 209 14.78 -9.77 3.93
C GLY A 209 15.34 -9.40 2.55
N MET A 210 15.84 -8.18 2.40
CA MET A 210 16.96 -7.92 1.50
C MET A 210 18.24 -8.51 2.13
N ASP A 211 18.31 -9.83 2.20
CA ASP A 211 19.52 -10.54 2.62
C ASP A 211 20.50 -10.65 1.43
N GLY A 212 21.10 -9.52 1.09
CA GLY A 212 22.38 -9.48 0.40
C GLY A 212 23.52 -9.46 1.42
N SER A 213 23.84 -10.58 2.06
CA SER A 213 25.18 -10.75 2.65
C SER A 213 25.54 -12.21 2.94
N ALA A 214 26.45 -12.70 2.10
CA ALA A 214 27.55 -13.62 2.39
C ALA A 214 27.48 -14.44 3.70
N LYS A 215 26.94 -15.67 3.61
CA LYS A 215 27.36 -16.73 4.54
C LYS A 215 28.75 -17.24 4.14
N SER A 216 29.66 -17.06 5.07
CA SER A 216 31.07 -17.40 5.00
C SER A 216 31.30 -18.90 4.75
N LYS A 217 32.33 -19.15 3.95
CA LYS A 217 32.97 -20.46 3.76
C LYS A 217 33.52 -20.95 5.10
N ALA A 218 33.03 -22.10 5.57
CA ALA A 218 33.73 -22.91 6.55
C ALA A 218 34.06 -24.28 5.92
N ARG A 219 35.29 -24.37 5.43
CA ARG A 219 36.26 -25.46 5.65
C ARG A 219 35.74 -26.90 5.43
N LEU A 220 36.03 -27.45 4.25
CA LEU A 220 36.23 -28.89 4.09
C LEU A 220 37.59 -29.15 3.45
N SER A 221 38.31 -30.06 4.11
CA SER A 221 39.69 -30.48 3.95
C SER A 221 39.94 -31.25 2.65
N ILE A 222 41.13 -31.00 2.08
CA ILE A 222 41.75 -31.77 0.99
C ILE A 222 42.04 -33.20 1.46
N PRO A 223 42.01 -34.20 0.55
CA PRO A 223 43.21 -35.01 0.37
C PRO A 223 43.69 -35.05 -1.09
N THR A 224 45.01 -34.97 -1.18
CA THR A 224 45.88 -35.09 -2.35
C THR A 224 45.76 -36.45 -3.04
N THR A 225 45.60 -36.49 -4.36
CA THR A 225 46.39 -37.42 -5.18
C THR A 225 46.59 -36.87 -6.60
N GLN A 226 47.83 -37.01 -7.05
CA GLN A 226 48.42 -36.47 -8.27
C GLN A 226 47.94 -37.23 -9.53
N SER A 227 47.78 -36.53 -10.65
CA SER A 227 48.16 -37.08 -11.94
C SER A 227 48.51 -35.97 -12.94
N ILE A 228 49.75 -36.06 -13.40
CA ILE A 228 50.45 -35.24 -14.38
C ILE A 228 49.84 -35.45 -15.77
N SER A 229 49.57 -34.38 -16.51
CA SER A 229 49.91 -34.25 -17.96
C SER A 229 49.47 -32.90 -18.55
N SER A 230 50.44 -32.08 -18.95
CA SER A 230 50.33 -31.10 -20.05
C SER A 230 50.69 -31.83 -21.36
N PRO A 231 50.20 -31.45 -22.56
CA PRO A 231 50.53 -30.18 -23.26
C PRO A 231 49.31 -29.65 -24.09
N SER A 232 49.26 -28.54 -24.83
CA SER A 232 50.24 -27.78 -25.59
C SER A 232 49.64 -26.42 -26.02
N ARG A 233 50.52 -25.47 -26.35
CA ARG A 233 50.26 -24.19 -27.01
C ARG A 233 49.56 -24.35 -28.38
N ARG A 234 48.55 -23.52 -28.67
CA ARG A 234 48.29 -23.04 -30.04
C ARG A 234 47.81 -21.58 -30.05
N LYS A 235 48.21 -20.90 -31.13
CA LYS A 235 48.45 -19.47 -31.28
C LYS A 235 47.21 -18.65 -31.68
N LYS A 236 47.25 -17.36 -31.31
CA LYS A 236 46.71 -16.15 -31.96
C LYS A 236 46.05 -16.34 -33.35
N LYS A 237 44.88 -15.71 -33.52
CA LYS A 237 44.60 -14.91 -34.72
C LYS A 237 43.72 -13.70 -34.39
N ARG A 238 44.29 -12.51 -34.65
CA ARG A 238 43.59 -11.23 -34.80
C ARG A 238 42.81 -11.28 -36.12
N ALA A 239 41.60 -10.76 -36.12
CA ALA A 239 40.97 -10.22 -37.33
C ALA A 239 40.55 -8.78 -37.02
N ARG A 240 41.22 -7.86 -37.71
CA ARG A 240 40.86 -6.46 -37.92
C ARG A 240 40.14 -6.46 -39.27
N ILE A 241 39.08 -5.67 -39.46
CA ILE A 241 38.83 -4.87 -40.69
C ILE A 241 37.49 -4.12 -40.60
N LEU A 242 37.65 -2.78 -40.69
CA LEU A 242 36.84 -1.71 -41.29
C LEU A 242 35.37 -1.44 -40.89
N ALA A 243 35.17 -0.22 -40.37
CA ALA A 243 34.02 0.65 -40.63
C ALA A 243 34.11 1.22 -42.07
N PRO A 244 33.01 1.66 -42.70
CA PRO A 244 32.43 3.02 -42.49
C PRO A 244 30.88 2.96 -42.44
N THR A 245 30.06 3.97 -42.12
CA THR A 245 30.06 5.41 -42.40
C THR A 245 28.93 6.05 -41.55
N ASP A 246 29.03 7.37 -41.33
CA ASP A 246 28.01 8.29 -40.80
C ASP A 246 26.57 8.01 -41.25
N LEU A 247 25.60 8.36 -40.40
CA LEU A 247 24.46 9.22 -40.75
C LEU A 247 23.67 9.67 -39.50
N THR A 248 23.41 10.98 -39.48
CA THR A 248 22.29 11.70 -38.84
C THR A 248 22.23 11.84 -37.32
N LYS A 249 22.77 12.99 -36.87
CA LYS A 249 22.22 13.79 -35.76
C LYS A 249 20.79 14.24 -36.12
N GLN A 250 19.85 14.07 -35.21
CA GLN A 250 18.65 14.90 -35.15
C GLN A 250 18.61 15.59 -33.80
N ASN A 251 18.74 16.90 -33.85
CA ASN A 251 18.48 17.82 -32.75
C ASN A 251 16.99 17.77 -32.43
N ILE A 252 16.64 17.74 -31.14
CA ILE A 252 15.29 18.02 -30.67
C ILE A 252 15.33 19.46 -30.15
N GLU A 253 14.61 20.32 -30.86
CA GLU A 253 14.32 21.71 -30.56
C GLU A 253 13.17 21.73 -29.53
N TYR A 254 13.34 22.45 -28.43
CA TYR A 254 12.26 22.71 -27.46
C TYR A 254 11.81 24.15 -27.65
N ASP A 255 10.54 24.31 -28.03
CA ASP A 255 9.83 25.57 -28.10
C ASP A 255 9.84 26.26 -26.72
N ASN A 256 10.36 27.49 -26.69
CA ASN A 256 10.12 28.42 -25.60
C ASN A 256 8.81 29.14 -25.91
N GLU A 257 7.74 28.85 -25.16
CA GLU A 257 6.63 29.80 -25.06
C GLU A 257 7.06 30.92 -24.10
N GLU A 258 7.19 32.11 -24.69
CA GLU A 258 7.24 33.40 -24.02
C GLU A 258 5.86 33.69 -23.42
N ASP A 259 5.78 33.80 -22.09
CA ASP A 259 4.66 34.51 -21.44
C ASP A 259 5.11 35.96 -21.23
N ASP A 260 4.56 36.83 -22.07
CA ASP A 260 4.69 38.28 -22.02
C ASP A 260 3.65 38.86 -21.04
N SER A 261 4.16 39.64 -20.07
CA SER A 261 3.55 40.79 -19.36
C SER A 261 2.16 40.67 -18.70
#